data_AF-A0A2H0FNK2-F1
#
_entry.id   AF-A0A2H0FNK2-F1
#
_cell.length_a   1.000
_cell.length_b   1.000
_cell.length_c   1.000
_cell.angle_alpha   90.00
_cell.angle_beta   90.00
_cell.angle_gamma   90.00
#
_symmetry.space_group_name_H-M   'P 1'
#
loop_
_entity.id
_entity.type
_entity.pdbx_description
1 polymer ?
#
loop_
_entity_poly.entity_id
_entity_poly.type
_entity_poly.pdbx_seq_one_letter_code
_entity_poly.pdbx_strand_id
1 'polypeptide(L)'
;MLFLPVAAEFKPQIIIRNGGSDPHFADELTQLGLPVRGLRMIGEKVRELSKICDGKEIDLIGSGYNGRVLPWGWLALISGLVGFKIKIEEPIPIPQKLEKDSSFEETKMVIAEVKRSLKDYWQCFK
;
A
#
# COMPACT_ATOMS: atom_id res chain seq x y z
N MET A 1 3.84 3.95 11.77
CA MET A 1 3.64 4.46 10.40
C MET A 1 4.91 5.17 9.94
N LEU A 2 5.38 4.94 8.71
CA LEU A 2 6.63 5.51 8.14
C LEU A 2 6.38 6.71 7.22
N PHE A 3 5.44 6.60 6.27
CA PHE A 3 5.32 7.56 5.17
C PHE A 3 4.72 8.92 5.55
N LEU A 4 3.66 8.94 6.38
CA LEU A 4 2.97 10.18 6.75
C LEU A 4 3.87 11.25 7.40
N PRO A 5 4.69 10.92 8.43
CA PRO A 5 5.56 11.93 9.03
C PRO A 5 6.62 12.46 8.05
N VAL A 6 7.18 11.58 7.20
CA VAL A 6 8.16 11.97 6.16
C VAL A 6 7.52 12.87 5.12
N ALA A 7 6.34 12.52 4.62
CA ALA A 7 5.61 13.34 3.64
C ALA A 7 5.25 14.71 4.21
N ALA A 8 4.86 14.78 5.49
CA ALA A 8 4.55 16.04 6.16
C ALA A 8 5.78 16.93 6.34
N GLU A 9 6.94 16.35 6.67
CA GLU A 9 8.21 17.07 6.74
C GLU A 9 8.69 17.55 5.37
N PHE A 10 8.55 16.70 4.34
CA PHE A 10 8.96 17.00 2.96
C PHE A 10 8.10 18.07 2.29
N LYS A 11 6.80 18.14 2.61
CA LYS A 11 5.82 19.08 2.01
C LYS A 11 5.76 18.98 0.48
N PRO A 12 5.38 17.81 -0.08
CA PRO A 12 5.27 17.65 -1.52
C PRO A 12 4.21 18.60 -2.10
N GLN A 13 4.37 18.96 -3.37
CA GLN A 13 3.34 19.67 -4.14
C GLN A 13 2.38 18.72 -4.87
N ILE A 14 2.76 17.44 -5.00
CA ILE A 14 1.98 16.36 -5.61
C ILE A 14 2.50 15.01 -5.12
N ILE A 15 1.64 14.01 -4.98
CA ILE A 15 2.03 12.61 -4.74
C ILE A 15 2.03 11.84 -6.06
N ILE A 16 3.14 11.19 -6.39
CA ILE A 16 3.20 10.25 -7.52
C ILE A 16 3.37 8.85 -6.92
N ARG A 17 2.40 7.98 -7.16
CA ARG A 17 2.42 6.60 -6.67
C ARG A 17 2.66 5.67 -7.86
N ASN A 18 3.68 4.83 -7.76
CA ASN A 18 3.85 3.67 -8.63
C ASN A 18 3.31 2.43 -7.89
N GLY A 19 2.36 1.72 -8.46
CA GLY A 19 1.75 0.58 -7.80
C GLY A 19 1.16 -0.45 -8.74
N GLY A 20 0.45 -1.40 -8.14
CA GLY A 20 -0.26 -2.46 -8.83
C GLY A 20 -0.66 -3.57 -7.87
N SER A 21 -1.12 -4.68 -8.43
CA SER A 21 -1.65 -5.81 -7.66
C SER A 21 -0.63 -6.89 -7.38
N ASP A 22 0.65 -6.69 -7.74
CA ASP A 22 1.68 -7.69 -7.50
C ASP A 22 1.91 -8.05 -6.03
N PRO A 23 1.62 -7.23 -4.99
CA PRO A 23 1.76 -7.70 -3.60
C PRO A 23 0.72 -8.75 -3.19
N HIS A 24 -0.24 -9.06 -4.07
CA HIS A 24 -1.29 -10.00 -3.78
C HIS A 24 -0.73 -11.40 -3.47
N PHE A 25 -1.35 -12.12 -2.54
CA PHE A 25 -0.85 -13.43 -2.10
C PHE A 25 -0.79 -14.50 -3.20
N ALA A 26 -1.60 -14.35 -4.24
CA ALA A 26 -1.66 -15.25 -5.40
C ALA A 26 -0.98 -14.65 -6.64
N ASP A 27 -0.25 -13.54 -6.51
CA ASP A 27 0.55 -13.04 -7.62
C ASP A 27 1.63 -14.05 -8.03
N GLU A 28 1.90 -14.16 -9.32
CA GLU A 28 2.80 -15.19 -9.85
C GLU A 28 4.29 -14.87 -9.62
N LEU A 29 4.64 -13.59 -9.36
CA LEU A 29 6.03 -13.17 -9.18
C LEU A 29 6.43 -12.93 -7.72
N THR A 30 5.54 -12.38 -6.88
CA THR A 30 5.96 -11.88 -5.55
C THR A 30 5.35 -12.62 -4.35
N GLN A 31 4.06 -12.96 -4.39
CA GLN A 31 3.33 -13.64 -3.30
C GLN A 31 3.45 -12.96 -1.92
N LEU A 32 3.41 -11.62 -1.84
CA LEU A 32 3.64 -10.86 -0.59
C LEU A 32 2.49 -10.91 0.43
N GLY A 33 1.53 -11.81 0.28
CA GLY A 33 0.53 -12.11 1.30
C GLY A 33 -0.66 -11.13 1.40
N LEU A 34 -0.74 -10.09 0.56
CA LEU A 34 -1.86 -9.15 0.65
C LEU A 34 -3.14 -9.70 -0.01
N PRO A 35 -4.31 -9.60 0.66
CA PRO A 35 -5.60 -9.78 0.02
C PRO A 35 -6.02 -8.54 -0.78
N VAL A 36 -7.04 -8.62 -1.62
CA VAL A 36 -7.58 -7.47 -2.39
C VAL A 36 -8.00 -6.31 -1.46
N ARG A 37 -8.54 -6.61 -0.27
CA ARG A 37 -8.84 -5.57 0.75
C ARG A 37 -7.59 -4.82 1.24
N GLY A 38 -6.43 -5.47 1.25
CA GLY A 38 -5.15 -4.86 1.60
C GLY A 38 -4.70 -3.87 0.52
N LEU A 39 -4.93 -4.20 -0.75
CA LEU A 39 -4.73 -3.26 -1.86
C LEU A 39 -5.65 -2.04 -1.72
N ARG A 40 -6.94 -2.23 -1.41
CA ARG A 40 -7.86 -1.11 -1.13
C ARG A 40 -7.33 -0.16 -0.05
N MET A 41 -6.85 -0.73 1.06
CA MET A 41 -6.24 0.04 2.15
C MET A 41 -5.05 0.89 1.67
N ILE A 42 -4.23 0.38 0.74
CA ILE A 42 -3.12 1.17 0.16
C ILE A 42 -3.66 2.39 -0.58
N GLY A 43 -4.68 2.24 -1.44
CA GLY A 43 -5.31 3.38 -2.11
C GLY A 43 -5.88 4.40 -1.13
N GLU A 44 -6.55 3.93 -0.07
CA GLU A 44 -7.08 4.79 0.98
C GLU A 44 -5.98 5.58 1.72
N LYS A 45 -4.82 4.95 1.94
CA LYS A 45 -3.66 5.59 2.56
C LYS A 45 -3.01 6.62 1.65
N VAL A 46 -2.96 6.38 0.34
CA VAL A 46 -2.47 7.36 -0.64
C VAL A 46 -3.41 8.58 -0.68
N ARG A 47 -4.73 8.38 -0.69
CA ARG A 47 -5.71 9.49 -0.55
C ARG A 47 -5.49 10.29 0.73
N GLU A 48 -5.21 9.61 1.85
CA GLU A 48 -4.93 10.29 3.13
C GLU A 48 -3.66 11.15 3.02
N LEU A 49 -2.60 10.62 2.41
CA LEU A 49 -1.32 11.31 2.20
C LEU A 49 -1.47 12.51 1.26
N SER A 50 -2.23 12.39 0.17
CA SER A 50 -2.39 13.46 -0.81
C SER A 50 -3.09 14.70 -0.27
N LYS A 51 -3.77 14.62 0.89
CA LYS A 51 -4.28 15.80 1.61
C LYS A 51 -3.19 16.81 2.01
N ILE A 52 -1.94 16.37 2.14
CA ILE A 52 -0.79 17.26 2.42
C ILE A 52 -0.53 18.22 1.25
N CYS A 53 -0.94 17.83 0.04
CA CYS A 53 -0.74 18.58 -1.20
C CYS A 53 -2.06 18.85 -1.93
N ASP A 54 -3.09 19.28 -1.20
CA ASP A 54 -4.42 19.65 -1.72
C ASP A 54 -5.13 18.53 -2.50
N GLY A 55 -4.84 17.26 -2.21
CA GLY A 55 -5.37 16.10 -2.93
C GLY A 55 -4.74 15.87 -4.30
N LYS A 56 -3.63 16.56 -4.65
CA LYS A 56 -2.93 16.37 -5.92
C LYS A 56 -2.19 15.04 -5.92
N GLU A 57 -2.59 14.12 -6.78
CA GLU A 57 -1.89 12.85 -6.96
C GLU A 57 -1.94 12.34 -8.39
N ILE A 58 -0.97 11.49 -8.74
CA ILE A 58 -0.93 10.69 -9.96
C ILE A 58 -0.68 9.25 -9.54
N ASP A 59 -1.62 8.35 -9.83
CA ASP A 59 -1.48 6.92 -9.56
C ASP A 59 -1.13 6.18 -10.87
N LEU A 60 0.09 5.67 -10.92
CA LEU A 60 0.62 4.84 -12.00
C LEU A 60 0.39 3.38 -11.62
N ILE A 61 -0.74 2.83 -12.04
CA ILE A 61 -1.10 1.43 -11.78
C ILE A 61 -0.59 0.58 -12.94
N GLY A 62 0.39 -0.29 -12.66
CA GLY A 62 1.05 -1.10 -13.68
C GLY A 62 1.26 -2.56 -13.29
N SER A 63 1.79 -2.82 -12.09
CA SER A 63 2.17 -4.20 -11.72
C SER A 63 0.97 -5.11 -11.44
N GLY A 64 1.22 -6.43 -11.53
CA GLY A 64 0.22 -7.48 -11.32
C GLY A 64 0.30 -8.53 -12.42
N TYR A 65 0.58 -9.77 -12.03
CA TYR A 65 0.95 -10.81 -12.98
C TYR A 65 -0.01 -12.00 -12.96
N ASN A 66 -0.97 -12.02 -12.02
CA ASN A 66 -2.07 -12.97 -12.03
C ASN A 66 -3.33 -12.35 -12.68
N GLY A 67 -3.70 -12.81 -13.87
CA GLY A 67 -4.84 -12.29 -14.64
C GLY A 67 -6.21 -12.44 -13.95
N ARG A 68 -6.36 -13.39 -13.00
CA ARG A 68 -7.59 -13.53 -12.20
C ARG A 68 -7.69 -12.48 -11.09
N VAL A 69 -6.56 -11.97 -10.61
CA VAL A 69 -6.48 -10.99 -9.52
C VAL A 69 -6.44 -9.57 -10.08
N LEU A 70 -5.75 -9.37 -11.20
CA LEU A 70 -5.44 -8.07 -11.78
C LEU A 70 -6.64 -7.11 -11.82
N PRO A 71 -7.83 -7.47 -12.36
CA PRO A 71 -8.96 -6.54 -12.43
C PRO A 71 -9.46 -6.11 -11.05
N TRP A 72 -9.47 -7.03 -10.08
CA TRP A 72 -9.96 -6.79 -8.72
C TRP A 72 -8.96 -6.00 -7.89
N GLY A 73 -7.67 -6.29 -8.05
CA GLY A 73 -6.60 -5.54 -7.41
C GLY A 73 -6.59 -4.09 -7.89
N TRP A 74 -6.67 -3.85 -9.20
CA TRP A 74 -6.73 -2.50 -9.76
C TRP A 74 -8.00 -1.76 -9.35
N LEU A 75 -9.17 -2.43 -9.41
CA LEU A 75 -10.43 -1.85 -8.94
C LEU A 75 -10.35 -1.47 -7.45
N ALA A 76 -9.70 -2.28 -6.62
CA ALA A 76 -9.52 -2.01 -5.20
C ALA A 76 -8.60 -0.82 -4.94
N LEU A 77 -7.48 -0.72 -5.64
CA LEU A 77 -6.57 0.43 -5.58
C LEU A 77 -7.30 1.72 -5.94
N ILE A 78 -7.95 1.76 -7.11
CA ILE A 78 -8.67 2.93 -7.63
C ILE A 78 -9.82 3.31 -6.69
N SER A 79 -10.60 2.33 -6.23
CA SER A 79 -11.74 2.60 -5.34
C SER A 79 -11.29 3.10 -3.97
N GLY A 80 -10.18 2.56 -3.45
CA GLY A 80 -9.56 3.02 -2.22
C GLY A 80 -9.05 4.44 -2.35
N LEU A 81 -8.42 4.77 -3.47
CA LEU A 81 -7.92 6.10 -3.81
C LEU A 81 -9.06 7.13 -3.91
N VAL A 82 -10.01 6.92 -4.82
CA VAL A 82 -11.12 7.84 -5.08
C VAL A 82 -12.12 7.90 -3.91
N GLY A 83 -12.21 6.84 -3.11
CA GLY A 83 -13.14 6.75 -1.98
C GLY A 83 -14.51 6.18 -2.33
N PHE A 84 -14.57 5.41 -3.40
CA PHE A 84 -15.79 4.70 -3.76
C PHE A 84 -16.09 3.58 -2.77
N LYS A 85 -17.31 3.64 -2.20
CA LYS A 85 -17.83 2.63 -1.28
C LYS A 85 -18.45 1.47 -2.07
N ILE A 86 -17.60 0.71 -2.75
CA ILE A 86 -17.99 -0.52 -3.44
C ILE A 86 -17.44 -1.74 -2.70
N LYS A 87 -18.25 -2.80 -2.65
CA LYS A 87 -17.80 -4.10 -2.16
C LYS A 87 -17.01 -4.78 -3.27
N ILE A 88 -15.80 -5.23 -2.95
CA ILE A 88 -14.92 -5.95 -3.87
C ILE A 88 -14.62 -7.28 -3.20
N GLU A 89 -14.97 -8.36 -3.87
CA GLU A 89 -14.77 -9.71 -3.34
C GLU A 89 -13.39 -10.25 -3.74
N GLU A 90 -12.90 -11.19 -2.95
CA GLU A 90 -11.63 -11.85 -3.23
C GLU A 90 -11.84 -12.89 -4.36
N PRO A 91 -11.16 -12.79 -5.51
CA PRO A 91 -11.34 -13.73 -6.63
C PRO A 91 -10.78 -15.12 -6.37
N ILE A 92 -9.97 -15.28 -5.33
CA ILE A 92 -9.30 -16.52 -4.94
C ILE A 92 -9.43 -16.68 -3.41
N PRO A 93 -9.84 -17.84 -2.88
CA PRO A 93 -9.91 -18.04 -1.44
C PRO A 93 -8.58 -17.73 -0.74
N ILE A 94 -8.63 -16.95 0.33
CA ILE A 94 -7.43 -16.61 1.11
C ILE A 94 -6.95 -17.88 1.82
N PRO A 95 -5.69 -18.29 1.64
CA PRO A 95 -5.15 -19.43 2.36
C PRO A 95 -5.19 -19.23 3.88
N GLN A 96 -5.63 -20.24 4.64
CA GLN A 96 -5.68 -20.19 6.12
C GLN A 96 -4.35 -19.77 6.76
N LYS A 97 -3.22 -20.13 6.15
CA LYS A 97 -1.88 -19.73 6.62
C LYS A 97 -1.68 -18.21 6.69
N LEU A 98 -2.44 -17.42 5.94
CA LEU A 98 -2.38 -15.96 5.94
C LEU A 98 -3.37 -15.30 6.91
N GLU A 99 -4.20 -16.08 7.62
CA GLU A 99 -5.07 -15.55 8.68
C GLU A 99 -4.25 -15.10 9.90
N LYS A 100 -3.06 -15.68 10.09
CA LYS A 100 -2.09 -15.22 11.08
C LYS A 100 -0.98 -14.46 10.37
N ASP A 101 -0.72 -13.24 10.81
CA ASP A 101 0.42 -12.46 10.33
C ASP A 101 1.71 -12.96 11.00
N SER A 102 2.33 -13.97 10.40
CA SER A 102 3.60 -14.53 10.87
C SER A 102 4.77 -13.55 10.80
N SER A 103 4.65 -12.51 9.95
CA SER A 103 5.71 -11.55 9.69
C SER A 103 5.55 -10.24 10.46
N PHE A 104 4.55 -10.14 11.35
CA PHE A 104 4.26 -8.91 12.08
C PHE A 104 5.43 -8.42 12.94
N GLU A 105 6.05 -9.32 13.71
CA GLU A 105 7.17 -8.98 14.58
C GLU A 105 8.39 -8.54 13.76
N GLU A 106 8.71 -9.27 12.70
CA GLU A 106 9.77 -8.93 11.76
C GLU A 106 9.51 -7.59 11.07
N THR A 107 8.27 -7.33 10.66
CA THR A 107 7.85 -6.05 10.06
C THR A 107 8.09 -4.88 11.01
N LYS A 108 7.80 -5.04 12.31
CA LYS A 108 8.11 -4.01 13.32
C LYS A 108 9.61 -3.75 13.44
N MET A 109 10.42 -4.81 13.38
CA MET A 109 11.89 -4.69 13.42
C MET A 109 12.40 -3.93 12.19
N VAL A 110 11.93 -4.27 10.99
CA VAL A 110 12.26 -3.58 9.74
C VAL A 110 11.85 -2.10 9.82
N ILE A 111 10.66 -1.79 10.32
CA ILE A 111 10.21 -0.40 10.51
C ILE A 111 11.15 0.36 11.45
N ALA A 112 11.56 -0.25 12.57
CA ALA A 112 12.48 0.37 13.52
C ALA A 112 13.86 0.60 12.91
N GLU A 113 14.36 -0.35 12.13
CA GLU A 113 15.62 -0.24 11.40
C GLU A 113 15.58 0.89 10.37
N VAL A 114 14.53 0.97 9.55
CA VAL A 114 14.36 2.05 8.57
C VAL A 114 14.39 3.42 9.24
N LYS A 115 13.68 3.60 10.36
CA LYS A 115 13.71 4.87 11.11
C LYS A 115 15.12 5.20 11.62
N ARG A 116 15.80 4.21 12.22
CA ARG A 116 17.16 4.38 12.74
C ARG A 116 18.15 4.78 11.65
N SER A 117 18.05 4.18 10.47
CA SER A 117 18.92 4.49 9.32
C SER A 117 18.62 5.84 8.69
N LEU A 118 17.41 6.36 8.86
CA LEU A 118 16.95 7.62 8.24
C LEU A 118 16.88 8.82 9.20
N LYS A 119 17.15 8.64 10.50
CA LYS A 119 17.03 9.67 11.55
C LYS A 119 17.92 10.91 11.33
N ASP A 120 19.05 10.74 10.64
CA ASP A 120 19.98 11.84 10.39
C ASP A 120 19.46 12.77 9.28
N TYR A 121 18.56 12.28 8.43
CA TYR A 121 17.97 13.01 7.31
C TYR A 121 16.57 13.57 7.62
N TRP A 122 15.81 12.93 8.50
CA TRP A 122 14.43 13.28 8.82
C TRP A 122 14.25 13.56 10.31
N GLN A 123 13.88 14.80 10.65
CA GLN A 123 13.66 15.19 12.05
C GLN A 123 12.51 14.40 12.68
N CYS A 124 11.50 14.00 11.89
CA CYS A 124 10.38 13.20 12.37
C CYS A 124 10.76 11.78 12.84
N PHE A 125 12.01 11.35 12.61
CA PHE A 125 12.56 10.06 13.06
C PHE A 125 13.62 10.17 14.15
N LYS A 126 13.92 11.39 14.62
CA LYS A 126 14.81 11.59 15.78
C LYS A 126 14.11 11.31 17.10
#